data_AF-A0AAW9DK93-F1
#
_entry.id   AF-A0AAW9DK93-F1
#
_cell.length_a   1.000
_cell.length_b   1.000
_cell.length_c   1.000
_cell.angle_alpha   90.00
_cell.angle_beta   90.00
_cell.angle_gamma   90.00
#
_symmetry.space_group_name_H-M   'P 1'
#
loop_
_entity.id
_entity.type
_entity.pdbx_description
1 polymer ?
#
loop_
_entity_poly.entity_id
_entity_poly.type
_entity_poly.pdbx_seq_one_letter_code
_entity_poly.pdbx_strand_id
1 'polypeptide(L)'
;EKVGHVLENNIDEAEALLQTMTQTGDKLFDTVFLIGVLADTEDQLKQSLDIIKQVAGSNDMIIDNLTYMQEAAFNSLLPFGKNYLEGVSRSLLTSNIAVNAPWTSVDIQDKGGKFYGINQISSNIISIDRGKLNTPSGLILGTSGAGKGMATKHEIISTKLKEA
;
A
#
# COMPACT_ATOMS: atom_id res chain seq x y z
N GLU A 1 10.45 18.68 -37.42
CA GLU A 1 11.42 17.80 -36.73
C GLU A 1 11.00 17.39 -35.32
N LYS A 2 10.74 18.32 -34.37
CA LYS A 2 10.43 17.94 -32.97
C LYS A 2 9.23 16.99 -32.78
N VAL A 3 8.23 17.04 -33.66
CA VAL A 3 7.04 16.15 -33.59
C VAL A 3 7.38 14.69 -33.90
N GLY A 4 8.34 14.44 -34.81
CA GLY A 4 8.76 13.08 -35.16
C GLY A 4 9.48 12.39 -34.01
N HIS A 5 10.39 13.10 -33.35
CA HIS A 5 11.14 12.57 -32.20
C HIS A 5 10.24 12.25 -31.00
N VAL A 6 9.17 13.01 -30.78
CA VAL A 6 8.19 12.71 -29.72
C VAL A 6 7.39 11.45 -30.05
N LEU A 7 7.03 11.26 -31.32
CA LEU A 7 6.31 10.06 -31.76
C LEU A 7 7.18 8.81 -31.66
N GLU A 8 8.45 8.89 -32.05
CA GLU A 8 9.41 7.79 -31.92
C GLU A 8 9.59 7.39 -30.45
N ASN A 9 9.81 8.36 -29.55
CA ASN A 9 9.91 8.08 -28.11
C ASN A 9 8.64 7.41 -27.55
N ASN A 10 7.45 7.87 -27.97
CA ASN A 10 6.18 7.28 -27.53
C ASN A 10 6.02 5.83 -28.01
N ILE A 11 6.52 5.51 -29.22
CA ILE A 11 6.50 4.14 -29.74
C ILE A 11 7.45 3.27 -28.93
N ASP A 12 8.67 3.75 -28.68
CA ASP A 12 9.67 3.02 -27.89
C ASP A 12 9.19 2.75 -26.46
N GLU A 13 8.56 3.73 -25.82
CA GLU A 13 7.94 3.57 -24.49
C GLU A 13 6.79 2.54 -24.52
N ALA A 14 5.95 2.57 -25.55
CA ALA A 14 4.86 1.60 -25.71
C ALA A 14 5.39 0.18 -25.93
N GLU A 15 6.45 0.01 -26.73
CA GLU A 15 7.11 -1.29 -26.93
C GLU A 15 7.75 -1.80 -25.64
N ALA A 16 8.43 -0.94 -24.88
CA ALA A 16 9.01 -1.29 -23.59
C ALA A 16 7.94 -1.71 -22.57
N LEU A 17 6.80 -1.01 -22.53
CA LEU A 17 5.65 -1.38 -21.69
C LEU A 17 5.09 -2.75 -22.09
N LEU A 18 4.87 -2.99 -23.38
CA LEU A 18 4.39 -4.29 -23.90
C LEU A 18 5.37 -5.43 -23.59
N GLN A 19 6.66 -5.19 -23.75
CA GLN A 19 7.70 -6.17 -23.42
C GLN A 19 7.68 -6.50 -21.93
N THR A 20 7.57 -5.48 -21.07
CA THR A 20 7.46 -5.66 -19.61
C THR A 20 6.23 -6.49 -19.26
N MET A 21 5.05 -6.15 -19.79
CA MET A 21 3.81 -6.91 -19.58
C MET A 21 3.95 -8.37 -20.01
N THR A 22 4.59 -8.63 -21.15
CA THR A 22 4.79 -9.99 -21.67
C THR A 22 5.74 -10.80 -20.81
N GLN A 23 6.78 -10.17 -20.25
CA GLN A 23 7.77 -10.82 -19.40
C GLN A 23 7.28 -11.09 -17.97
N THR A 24 6.58 -10.13 -17.35
CA THR A 24 6.11 -10.24 -15.96
C THR A 24 4.74 -10.91 -15.86
N GLY A 25 3.98 -10.96 -16.95
CA GLY A 25 2.57 -11.36 -16.95
C GLY A 25 1.63 -10.27 -16.41
N ASP A 26 2.10 -9.02 -16.26
CA ASP A 26 1.28 -7.90 -15.84
C ASP A 26 0.18 -7.58 -16.86
N LYS A 27 -0.96 -7.12 -16.35
CA LYS A 27 -2.08 -6.63 -17.15
C LYS A 27 -2.21 -5.13 -16.98
N LEU A 28 -2.70 -4.48 -18.03
CA LEU A 28 -3.01 -3.06 -18.01
C LEU A 28 -4.48 -2.90 -17.60
N PHE A 29 -4.74 -2.06 -16.59
CA PHE A 29 -6.07 -1.77 -16.10
C PHE A 29 -6.35 -0.28 -16.18
N ASP A 30 -7.56 0.06 -16.61
CA ASP A 30 -8.07 1.41 -16.47
C ASP A 30 -8.48 1.66 -15.02
N THR A 31 -7.82 2.63 -14.37
CA THR A 31 -7.86 2.80 -12.92
C THR A 31 -8.17 4.24 -12.54
N VAL A 32 -8.96 4.44 -11.47
CA VAL A 32 -9.21 5.75 -10.86
C VAL A 32 -8.97 5.65 -9.36
N PHE A 33 -8.30 6.66 -8.79
CA PHE A 33 -8.13 6.81 -7.34
C PHE A 33 -8.97 8.00 -6.88
N LEU A 34 -9.82 7.79 -5.89
CA LEU A 34 -10.72 8.82 -5.36
C LEU A 34 -10.47 9.01 -3.87
N ILE A 35 -10.39 10.27 -3.46
CA ILE A 35 -10.29 10.66 -2.05
C ILE A 35 -11.58 11.40 -1.71
N GLY A 36 -12.40 10.76 -0.87
CA GLY A 36 -13.63 11.37 -0.34
C GLY A 36 -13.30 12.19 0.89
N VAL A 37 -13.58 13.48 0.85
CA VAL A 37 -13.39 14.39 1.98
C VAL A 37 -14.78 14.90 2.41
N LEU A 38 -15.12 14.71 3.68
CA LEU A 38 -16.36 15.18 4.27
C LEU A 38 -16.03 16.17 5.40
N ALA A 39 -16.80 17.26 5.48
CA ALA A 39 -16.70 18.24 6.55
C ALA A 39 -18.08 18.87 6.84
N ASP A 40 -18.27 19.38 8.05
CA ASP A 40 -19.54 19.97 8.48
C ASP A 40 -19.78 21.38 7.91
N THR A 41 -18.71 22.06 7.49
CA THR A 41 -18.75 23.42 6.93
C THR A 41 -17.88 23.53 5.67
N GLU A 42 -18.24 24.46 4.78
CA GLU A 42 -17.50 24.69 3.53
C GLU A 42 -16.06 25.16 3.79
N ASP A 43 -15.85 25.97 4.83
CA ASP A 43 -14.53 26.48 5.19
C ASP A 43 -13.60 25.34 5.66
N GLN A 44 -14.13 24.41 6.47
CA GLN A 44 -13.38 23.22 6.89
C GLN A 44 -13.08 22.29 5.70
N LEU A 45 -14.00 22.17 4.75
CA LEU A 45 -13.79 21.37 3.54
C LEU A 45 -12.64 21.95 2.71
N LYS A 46 -12.64 23.26 2.47
CA LYS A 46 -11.58 23.96 1.72
C LYS A 46 -10.22 23.79 2.41
N GLN A 47 -10.17 24.01 3.72
CA GLN A 47 -8.95 23.80 4.50
C GLN A 47 -8.43 22.36 4.37
N SER A 48 -9.32 21.37 4.44
CA SER A 48 -8.94 19.96 4.32
C SER A 48 -8.40 19.62 2.93
N LEU A 49 -9.02 20.17 1.88
CA LEU A 49 -8.58 20.01 0.49
C LEU A 49 -7.19 20.62 0.27
N ASP A 50 -6.91 21.80 0.85
CA ASP A 50 -5.61 22.46 0.75
C ASP A 50 -4.51 21.65 1.44
N ILE A 51 -4.80 21.10 2.62
CA ILE A 51 -3.87 20.20 3.34
C ILE A 51 -3.55 18.96 2.49
N ILE A 52 -4.57 18.32 1.90
CA ILE A 52 -4.38 17.14 1.06
C ILE A 52 -3.48 17.46 -0.14
N LYS A 53 -3.73 18.59 -0.82
CA LYS A 53 -2.90 19.04 -1.94
C LYS A 53 -1.46 19.34 -1.53
N GLN A 54 -1.28 19.96 -0.37
CA GLN A 54 0.05 20.25 0.16
C GLN A 54 0.83 18.96 0.45
N VAL A 55 0.21 17.97 1.10
CA VAL A 55 0.84 16.68 1.39
C VAL A 55 1.15 15.92 0.10
N ALA A 56 0.22 15.91 -0.85
CA ALA A 56 0.44 15.28 -2.15
C ALA A 56 1.62 15.92 -2.91
N GLY A 57 1.65 17.26 -2.97
CA GLY A 57 2.74 18.00 -3.62
C GLY A 57 4.11 17.76 -2.96
N SER A 58 4.15 17.54 -1.64
CA SER A 58 5.40 17.17 -0.94
C SER A 58 5.92 15.75 -1.26
N ASN A 59 5.07 14.90 -1.86
CA ASN A 59 5.40 13.55 -2.30
C ASN A 59 5.36 13.42 -3.84
N ASP A 60 5.53 14.52 -4.57
CA ASP A 60 5.50 14.57 -6.05
C ASP A 60 4.21 13.99 -6.67
N MET A 61 3.10 14.07 -5.93
CA MET A 61 1.78 13.65 -6.38
C MET A 61 0.91 14.86 -6.71
N ILE A 62 0.22 14.78 -7.84
CA ILE A 62 -0.78 15.78 -8.26
C ILE A 62 -2.17 15.20 -7.99
N ILE A 63 -2.98 15.95 -7.23
CA ILE A 63 -4.36 15.59 -6.91
C ILE A 63 -5.26 16.74 -7.35
N ASP A 64 -6.20 16.42 -8.24
CA ASP A 64 -7.14 17.39 -8.79
C ASP A 64 -8.51 17.30 -8.14
N ASN A 65 -9.18 18.45 -8.02
CA ASN A 65 -10.55 18.51 -7.54
C ASN A 65 -11.51 18.21 -8.69
N LEU A 66 -12.40 17.25 -8.48
CA LEU A 66 -13.48 16.88 -9.40
C LEU A 66 -14.64 17.90 -9.36
N THR A 67 -14.36 19.10 -9.85
CA THR A 67 -15.31 20.21 -9.89
C THR A 67 -16.45 19.87 -10.86
N TYR A 68 -17.70 20.05 -10.42
CA TYR A 68 -18.93 19.70 -11.15
C TYR A 68 -19.18 18.21 -11.37
N MET A 69 -18.32 17.33 -10.83
CA MET A 69 -18.48 15.87 -10.89
C MET A 69 -18.63 15.25 -9.50
N GLN A 70 -19.01 16.03 -8.49
CA GLN A 70 -19.06 15.58 -7.09
C GLN A 70 -20.08 14.44 -6.88
N GLU A 71 -21.24 14.50 -7.53
CA GLU A 71 -22.25 13.44 -7.44
C GLU A 71 -21.74 12.12 -8.07
N ALA A 72 -21.16 12.20 -9.27
CA ALA A 72 -20.57 11.05 -9.95
C ALA A 72 -19.39 10.47 -9.15
N ALA A 73 -18.54 11.34 -8.57
CA ALA A 73 -17.43 10.95 -7.73
C ALA A 73 -17.91 10.25 -6.46
N PHE A 74 -18.92 10.79 -5.79
CA PHE A 74 -19.51 10.20 -4.60
C PHE A 74 -20.11 8.81 -4.90
N ASN A 75 -20.88 8.66 -5.97
CA ASN A 75 -21.44 7.38 -6.39
C ASN A 75 -20.35 6.34 -6.71
N SER A 76 -19.23 6.79 -7.29
CA SER A 76 -18.07 5.93 -7.60
C SER A 76 -17.26 5.54 -6.36
N LEU A 77 -17.34 6.33 -5.30
CA LEU A 77 -16.66 6.08 -4.02
C LEU A 77 -17.39 5.01 -3.18
N LEU A 78 -18.66 4.76 -3.46
CA LEU A 78 -19.44 3.74 -2.77
C LEU A 78 -18.92 2.33 -3.12
N PRO A 79 -19.03 1.35 -2.21
CA PRO A 79 -18.49 0.01 -2.38
C PRO A 79 -19.32 -0.87 -3.33
N PHE A 80 -19.90 -0.28 -4.38
CA PHE A 80 -20.67 -0.97 -5.41
C PHE A 80 -19.81 -1.44 -6.59
N GLY A 81 -18.53 -1.06 -6.62
CA GLY A 81 -17.59 -1.51 -7.65
C GLY A 81 -17.90 -0.95 -9.04
N LYS A 82 -18.60 0.20 -9.13
CA LYS A 82 -18.94 0.86 -10.38
C LYS A 82 -18.36 2.26 -10.42
N ASN A 83 -17.59 2.54 -11.47
CA ASN A 83 -17.08 3.87 -11.76
C ASN A 83 -18.12 4.64 -12.61
N TYR A 84 -18.48 5.84 -12.19
CA TYR A 84 -19.38 6.78 -12.86
C TYR A 84 -18.64 8.01 -13.41
N LEU A 85 -17.31 8.07 -13.26
CA LEU A 85 -16.49 9.17 -13.75
C LEU A 85 -16.02 8.87 -15.17
N GLU A 86 -16.72 9.45 -16.14
CA GLU A 86 -16.34 9.37 -17.55
C GLU A 86 -15.13 10.27 -17.84
N GLY A 87 -14.13 9.74 -18.54
CA GLY A 87 -12.93 10.48 -18.94
C GLY A 87 -11.93 10.79 -17.83
N VAL A 88 -12.17 10.32 -16.60
CA VAL A 88 -11.27 10.49 -15.45
C VAL A 88 -10.73 9.12 -15.04
N SER A 89 -9.70 8.67 -15.75
CA SER A 89 -9.04 7.40 -15.47
C SER A 89 -7.61 7.41 -16.02
N ARG A 90 -6.79 6.50 -15.52
CA ARG A 90 -5.42 6.30 -15.95
C ARG A 90 -5.12 4.81 -16.08
N SER A 91 -4.40 4.46 -17.15
CA SER A 91 -3.92 3.09 -17.36
C SER A 91 -2.75 2.80 -16.42
N LEU A 92 -2.86 1.73 -15.63
CA LEU A 92 -1.81 1.26 -14.73
C LEU A 92 -1.60 -0.25 -14.88
N LEU A 93 -0.36 -0.68 -14.69
CA LEU A 93 -0.02 -2.10 -14.61
C LEU A 93 -0.48 -2.71 -13.29
N THR A 94 -0.77 -4.01 -13.28
CA THR A 94 -1.13 -4.78 -12.06
C THR A 94 -0.15 -4.52 -10.92
N SER A 95 1.15 -4.55 -11.21
CA SER A 95 2.23 -4.30 -10.25
C SER A 95 2.14 -2.90 -9.63
N ASN A 96 1.88 -1.86 -10.43
CA ASN A 96 1.68 -0.51 -9.93
C ASN A 96 0.43 -0.40 -9.05
N ILE A 97 -0.67 -1.05 -9.43
CA ILE A 97 -1.91 -1.03 -8.63
C ILE A 97 -1.70 -1.72 -7.29
N ALA A 98 -0.98 -2.84 -7.27
CA ALA A 98 -0.70 -3.59 -6.06
C ALA A 98 0.07 -2.77 -5.01
N VAL A 99 1.03 -1.93 -5.43
CA VAL A 99 1.78 -1.04 -4.54
C VAL A 99 0.89 0.02 -3.89
N ASN A 100 -0.19 0.43 -4.56
CA ASN A 100 -1.14 1.42 -4.05
C ASN A 100 -2.21 0.82 -3.12
N ALA A 101 -2.21 -0.49 -2.89
CA ALA A 101 -3.11 -1.09 -1.92
C ALA A 101 -2.69 -0.66 -0.49
N PRO A 102 -3.59 -0.09 0.33
CA PRO A 102 -3.24 0.37 1.67
C PRO A 102 -2.91 -0.78 2.65
N TRP A 103 -3.15 -2.04 2.25
CA TRP A 103 -2.84 -3.24 3.04
C TRP A 103 -1.91 -4.18 2.28
N THR A 104 -0.70 -3.74 1.98
CA THR A 104 0.34 -4.61 1.39
C THR A 104 1.09 -5.44 2.43
N SER A 105 1.02 -5.05 3.71
CA SER A 105 1.69 -5.75 4.80
C SER A 105 0.68 -6.40 5.74
N VAL A 106 0.88 -7.69 6.00
CA VAL A 106 0.17 -8.42 7.04
C VAL A 106 1.05 -8.37 8.28
N ASP A 107 0.60 -7.63 9.29
CA ASP A 107 1.26 -7.61 10.60
C ASP A 107 0.66 -8.69 11.50
N ILE A 108 1.53 -9.46 12.16
CA ILE A 108 1.11 -10.46 13.15
C ILE A 108 1.11 -9.78 14.52
N GLN A 109 -0.09 -9.55 15.06
CA GLN A 109 -0.31 -8.93 16.36
C GLN A 109 -1.35 -9.69 17.19
N ASP A 110 -0.87 -10.71 17.90
CA ASP A 110 -1.70 -11.45 18.84
C ASP A 110 -1.99 -10.62 20.09
N LYS A 111 -3.25 -10.61 20.51
CA LYS A 111 -3.67 -9.98 21.77
C LYS A 111 -3.01 -10.72 22.96
N GLY A 112 -2.16 -10.00 23.68
CA GLY A 112 -1.33 -10.56 24.76
C GLY A 112 -0.11 -11.36 24.27
N GLY A 113 0.23 -11.25 22.97
CA GLY A 113 1.43 -11.85 22.40
C GLY A 113 2.72 -11.25 22.97
N LYS A 114 3.82 -11.96 22.76
CA LYS A 114 5.17 -11.55 23.16
C LYS A 114 5.84 -10.83 22.01
N PHE A 115 6.78 -9.94 22.31
CA PHE A 115 7.55 -9.21 21.30
C PHE A 115 8.53 -10.13 20.57
N TYR A 116 8.42 -10.19 19.23
CA TYR A 116 9.35 -10.93 18.36
C TYR A 116 10.23 -10.04 17.49
N GLY A 117 9.89 -8.76 17.36
CA GLY A 117 10.65 -7.81 16.56
C GLY A 117 9.78 -6.74 15.94
N ILE A 118 10.31 -6.11 14.90
CA ILE A 118 9.65 -5.06 14.13
C ILE A 118 9.62 -5.52 12.67
N ASN A 119 8.44 -5.43 12.05
CA ASN A 119 8.29 -5.65 10.63
C ASN A 119 9.03 -4.54 9.87
N GLN A 120 9.98 -4.90 9.02
CA GLN A 120 10.82 -3.93 8.31
C GLN A 120 10.06 -3.15 7.23
N ILE A 121 8.90 -3.64 6.80
CA ILE A 121 8.06 -2.99 5.77
C ILE A 121 7.11 -1.99 6.41
N SER A 122 6.32 -2.45 7.40
CA SER A 122 5.31 -1.60 8.07
C SER A 122 5.87 -0.78 9.23
N SER A 123 7.07 -1.09 9.71
CA SER A 123 7.65 -0.57 10.96
C SER A 123 6.80 -0.87 12.21
N ASN A 124 5.81 -1.77 12.11
CA ASN A 124 4.97 -2.17 13.23
C ASN A 124 5.62 -3.29 14.05
N ILE A 125 5.20 -3.39 15.32
CA ILE A 125 5.65 -4.45 16.23
C ILE A 125 5.05 -5.79 15.79
N ILE A 126 5.89 -6.82 15.79
CA ILE A 126 5.49 -8.23 15.65
C ILE A 126 5.26 -8.78 17.05
N SER A 127 4.00 -9.09 17.37
CA SER A 127 3.58 -9.66 18.66
C SER A 127 2.92 -11.01 18.43
N ILE A 128 3.46 -12.08 19.02
CA ILE A 128 2.99 -13.44 18.75
C ILE A 128 2.76 -14.19 20.07
N ASP A 129 1.63 -14.89 20.16
CA ASP A 129 1.36 -15.92 21.16
C ASP A 129 1.40 -17.28 20.47
N ARG A 130 2.57 -17.93 20.49
CA ARG A 130 2.79 -19.22 19.82
C ARG A 130 1.83 -20.32 20.28
N GLY A 131 1.25 -20.23 21.48
CA GLY A 131 0.26 -21.19 21.97
C GLY A 131 -1.08 -21.13 21.23
N LYS A 132 -1.41 -20.00 20.61
CA LYS A 132 -2.64 -19.79 19.83
C LYS A 132 -2.51 -20.19 18.35
N LEU A 133 -1.29 -20.44 17.88
CA LEU A 133 -1.06 -20.85 16.50
C LEU A 133 -1.43 -22.33 16.29
N ASN A 134 -1.91 -22.66 15.10
CA ASN A 134 -2.25 -24.05 14.71
C ASN A 134 -1.09 -25.02 14.97
N THR A 135 0.15 -24.56 14.77
CA THR A 135 1.36 -25.30 15.10
C THR A 135 2.24 -24.42 15.98
N PRO A 136 2.40 -24.74 17.27
CA PRO A 136 3.18 -23.92 18.19
C PRO A 136 4.70 -24.07 18.00
N SER A 137 5.17 -24.93 17.08
CA SER A 137 6.60 -25.15 16.80
C SER A 137 7.26 -23.93 16.13
N GLY A 138 8.56 -23.75 16.36
CA GLY A 138 9.32 -22.60 15.84
C GLY A 138 10.76 -22.98 15.56
N LEU A 139 11.35 -22.38 14.53
CA LEU A 139 12.71 -22.65 14.07
C LEU A 139 13.51 -21.34 13.99
N ILE A 140 14.68 -21.31 14.65
CA ILE A 140 15.58 -20.15 14.64
C ILE A 140 16.84 -20.52 13.87
N LEU A 141 17.00 -19.94 12.68
CA LEU A 141 18.17 -20.12 11.81
C LEU A 141 18.99 -18.82 11.71
N GLY A 142 20.26 -18.95 11.31
CA GLY A 142 21.17 -17.82 11.17
C GLY A 142 22.63 -18.27 11.13
N THR A 143 23.53 -17.40 10.71
CA THR A 143 24.99 -17.64 10.71
C THR A 143 25.59 -17.42 12.10
N SER A 144 26.88 -17.73 12.29
CA SER A 144 27.56 -17.45 13.56
C SER A 144 27.55 -15.93 13.84
N GLY A 145 27.23 -15.52 15.06
CA GLY A 145 27.12 -14.10 15.43
C GLY A 145 25.78 -13.42 15.11
N ALA A 146 24.86 -14.06 14.36
CA ALA A 146 23.58 -13.46 13.95
C ALA A 146 22.52 -13.33 15.08
N GLY A 147 22.88 -13.55 16.34
CA GLY A 147 21.95 -13.42 17.47
C GLY A 147 21.03 -14.62 17.73
N LYS A 148 21.20 -15.77 17.04
CA LYS A 148 20.38 -16.98 17.25
C LYS A 148 20.20 -17.35 18.74
N GLY A 149 21.31 -17.43 19.47
CA GLY A 149 21.29 -17.81 20.89
C GLY A 149 20.63 -16.76 21.79
N MET A 150 20.71 -15.47 21.42
CA MET A 150 20.00 -14.40 22.12
C MET A 150 18.49 -14.54 21.90
N ALA A 151 18.05 -14.71 20.66
CA ALA A 151 16.64 -14.90 20.31
C ALA A 151 16.05 -16.13 21.03
N THR A 152 16.76 -17.26 21.03
CA THR A 152 16.32 -18.48 21.76
C THR A 152 16.22 -18.26 23.26
N LYS A 153 17.20 -17.59 23.88
CA LYS A 153 17.15 -17.29 25.33
C LYS A 153 16.00 -16.34 25.66
N HIS A 154 15.81 -15.30 24.85
CA HIS A 154 14.73 -14.34 25.03
C HIS A 154 13.36 -15.04 24.96
N GLU A 155 13.17 -15.92 23.99
CA GLU A 155 11.97 -16.74 23.82
C GLU A 155 11.67 -17.64 25.04
N ILE A 156 12.69 -18.33 25.55
CA ILE A 156 12.54 -19.20 26.73
C ILE A 156 12.14 -18.38 27.95
N ILE A 157 12.79 -17.23 28.17
CA ILE A 157 12.51 -16.37 29.34
C ILE A 157 11.12 -15.76 29.22
N SER A 158 10.77 -15.22 28.06
CA SER A 158 9.47 -14.56 27.85
C SER A 158 8.32 -15.55 27.96
N THR A 159 8.50 -16.81 27.57
CA THR A 159 7.43 -17.80 27.54
C THR A 159 7.35 -18.71 28.74
N LYS A 160 8.47 -19.12 29.34
CA LYS A 160 8.46 -20.11 30.43
C LYS A 160 8.68 -19.52 31.82
N LEU A 161 9.37 -18.38 31.93
CA LEU A 161 9.77 -17.83 33.23
C LEU A 161 8.92 -16.64 33.69
N LYS A 162 8.31 -15.88 32.77
CA LYS A 162 7.47 -14.72 33.12
C LYS A 162 5.99 -15.05 33.35
N GLU A 163 5.56 -16.27 33.05
CA GLU A 163 4.19 -16.76 33.29
C GLU A 163 4.07 -17.57 34.59
N ALA A 164 5.14 -17.62 35.41
CA ALA A 164 5.19 -18.28 36.71
C ALA A 164 5.16 -17.27 37.87
#